data_AF-A0A535CLH9-F1
#
_entry.id   AF-A0A535CLH9-F1
#
_cell.length_a   1.000
_cell.length_b   1.000
_cell.length_c   1.000
_cell.angle_alpha   90.00
_cell.angle_beta   90.00
_cell.angle_gamma   90.00
#
_symmetry.space_group_name_H-M   'P 1'
#
loop_
_entity.id
_entity.type
_entity.pdbx_description
1 polymer ?
#
loop_
_entity_poly.entity_id
_entity_poly.type
_entity_poly.pdbx_seq_one_letter_code
_entity_poly.pdbx_strand_id
1 'polypeptide(L)' 'MTILETQRLRLRRLLPDDLDDLFELYSDPEMRRYFPEGTLTYEETRVELEWFLNGHPVHPELGLWAT' A
#
# COMPACT_ATOMS: atom_id res chain seq x y z
N MET A 1 9.38 -3.90 -10.14
CA MET A 1 8.90 -4.81 -11.21
C MET A 1 7.49 -4.41 -11.59
N THR A 2 7.25 -4.14 -12.88
CA THR A 2 5.90 -3.89 -13.41
C THR A 2 5.12 -5.19 -13.50
N ILE A 3 3.85 -5.17 -13.07
CA ILE A 3 2.92 -6.31 -13.14
C ILE A 3 2.01 -6.16 -14.37
N LEU A 4 1.48 -4.95 -14.60
CA LEU A 4 0.61 -4.62 -15.72
C LEU A 4 0.84 -3.18 -16.15
N GLU A 5 0.84 -2.93 -17.45
CA GLU A 5 1.00 -1.59 -18.01
C GLU A 5 -0.04 -1.32 -19.08
N THR A 6 -0.56 -0.10 -19.10
CA THR A 6 -1.49 0.42 -20.10
C THR A 6 -0.91 1.72 -20.65
N GLN A 7 -1.61 2.36 -21.59
CA GLN A 7 -1.16 3.65 -22.15
C GLN A 7 -0.98 4.76 -21.10
N ARG A 8 -1.71 4.71 -19.97
CA ARG A 8 -1.71 5.80 -18.97
C ARG A 8 -1.29 5.37 -17.56
N LEU A 9 -1.28 4.07 -17.29
CA LEU A 9 -1.12 3.54 -15.93
C LEU A 9 -0.16 2.37 -15.92
N ARG A 10 0.64 2.32 -14.87
CA ARG A 10 1.55 1.21 -14.56
C ARG A 10 1.23 0.67 -13.18
N LEU A 11 0.76 -0.57 -13.11
CA LEU A 11 0.65 -1.33 -11.88
C LEU A 11 1.96 -2.06 -11.63
N ARG A 12 2.55 -1.83 -10.46
CA ARG A 12 3.82 -2.41 -10.02
C ARG A 12 3.72 -2.76 -8.55
N ARG A 13 4.66 -3.59 -8.08
CA ARG A 13 4.87 -3.75 -6.63
C ARG A 13 5.26 -2.39 -6.02
N LEU A 14 4.74 -2.14 -4.82
CA LEU A 14 5.14 -0.99 -4.00
C LEU A 14 6.62 -1.12 -3.63
N LEU A 15 7.23 0.02 -3.34
CA LEU A 15 8.61 0.19 -2.91
C LEU A 15 8.63 1.05 -1.63
N PRO A 16 9.68 0.97 -0.80
CA PRO A 16 9.81 1.82 0.38
C PRO A 16 9.65 3.32 0.07
N ASP A 17 10.14 3.76 -1.08
CA ASP A 17 10.10 5.16 -1.52
C ASP A 17 8.69 5.66 -1.86
N ASP A 18 7.68 4.77 -1.90
CA ASP A 18 6.28 5.16 -2.15
C ASP A 18 5.57 5.70 -0.89
N LEU A 19 6.26 5.73 0.26
CA LEU A 19 5.67 6.09 1.55
C LEU A 19 5.01 7.47 1.56
N ASP A 20 5.68 8.49 1.02
CA ASP A 20 5.18 9.86 1.04
C ASP A 20 3.92 10.01 0.15
N ASP A 21 3.94 9.43 -1.06
CA ASP A 21 2.80 9.41 -1.97
C ASP A 21 1.60 8.65 -1.37
N LEU A 22 1.85 7.53 -0.67
CA LEU A 22 0.81 6.78 0.02
C LEU A 22 0.23 7.57 1.20
N PHE A 23 1.07 8.25 1.97
CA PHE A 23 0.62 9.05 3.11
C PHE A 23 -0.24 10.23 2.68
N GLU A 24 0.09 10.89 1.57
CA GLU A 24 -0.74 11.96 1.00
C GLU A 24 -2.17 11.46 0.74
N LEU A 25 -2.31 10.26 0.19
CA LEU A 25 -3.61 9.65 -0.04
C LEU A 25 -4.27 9.15 1.26
N TYR A 26 -3.50 8.55 2.17
CA TYR A 26 -4.06 7.86 3.34
C TYR A 26 -4.40 8.81 4.49
N SER A 27 -3.83 10.00 4.51
CA SER A 27 -4.21 11.05 5.45
C SER A 27 -5.47 11.81 5.02
N ASP A 28 -5.95 11.63 3.78
CA ASP A 28 -7.14 12.30 3.26
C ASP A 28 -8.45 11.62 3.74
N PRO A 29 -9.29 12.32 4.54
CA PRO A 29 -10.56 11.78 5.02
C PRO A 29 -11.61 11.60 3.93
N GLU A 30 -11.53 12.33 2.80
CA GLU A 30 -12.45 12.12 1.68
C GLU A 30 -12.12 10.81 0.97
N MET A 31 -10.84 10.57 0.66
CA MET A 31 -10.35 9.33 0.06
C MET A 31 -10.73 8.12 0.93
N ARG A 32 -10.46 8.21 2.24
CA ARG A 32 -10.67 7.10 3.18
C ARG A 32 -12.03 7.06 3.85
N ARG A 33 -13.02 7.83 3.38
CA ARG A 33 -14.37 7.92 3.99
C ARG A 33 -15.11 6.60 4.21
N TYR A 34 -14.72 5.55 3.49
CA TYR A 34 -15.33 4.20 3.57
C TYR A 34 -14.43 3.16 4.24
N PHE A 35 -13.26 3.56 4.73
CA PHE A 35 -12.37 2.68 5.47
C PHE A 35 -12.78 2.69 6.95
N PRO A 36 -13.04 1.52 7.56
CA PRO A 36 -13.53 1.46 8.95
C PRO A 36 -12.54 2.03 9.97
N GLU A 37 -11.23 2.00 9.67
CA GLU A 37 -10.16 2.55 10.50
C GLU A 37 -9.97 4.07 10.33
N GLY A 38 -10.64 4.69 9.36
CA GLY A 38 -10.46 6.11 9.05
C GLY A 38 -9.14 6.41 8.33
N THR A 39 -8.58 7.60 8.55
CA THR A 39 -7.30 8.03 7.98
C THR A 39 -6.11 7.46 8.73
N LEU A 40 -4.96 7.38 8.08
CA LEU A 40 -3.72 6.90 8.71
C LEU A 40 -2.76 8.05 8.99
N THR A 41 -2.00 7.91 10.07
CA THR A 41 -0.80 8.69 10.33
C THR A 41 0.37 8.22 9.44
N TYR A 42 1.45 9.00 9.40
CA TYR A 42 2.66 8.65 8.64
C TYR A 42 3.25 7.31 9.08
N GLU A 43 3.27 7.08 10.40
CA GLU A 43 3.81 5.85 10.98
C GLU A 43 2.93 4.63 10.69
N GLU A 44 1.61 4.78 10.76
CA GLU A 44 0.68 3.71 10.38
C GLU A 44 0.78 3.38 8.89
N THR A 45 0.96 4.39 8.03
CA THR A 45 1.19 4.21 6.59
C THR A 45 2.50 3.43 6.34
N ARG A 46 3.56 3.74 7.09
CA ARG A 46 4.85 3.02 7.02
C ARG A 46 4.68 1.54 7.39
N VAL A 47 3.98 1.25 8.48
CA VAL A 47 3.70 -0.13 8.93
C VAL A 47 2.89 -0.90 7.88
N GLU A 48 1.88 -0.26 7.28
CA GLU A 48 1.07 -0.88 6.23
C GLU A 48 1.89 -1.13 4.95
N LEU A 49 2.74 -0.19 4.55
CA LEU A 49 3.68 -0.37 3.43
C LEU A 49 4.65 -1.53 3.68
N GLU A 50 5.20 -1.64 4.89
CA GLU A 50 6.06 -2.76 5.27
C GLU A 50 5.33 -4.10 5.18
N TRP A 51 4.05 -4.15 5.54
CA TRP A 51 3.23 -5.34 5.38
C TRP A 51 3.02 -5.69 3.90
N PHE A 52 2.76 -4.71 3.03
CA PHE A 52 2.68 -4.95 1.58
C PHE A 52 3.99 -5.48 0.98
N LEU A 53 5.14 -5.01 1.49
CA LEU A 53 6.45 -5.40 1.00
C LEU A 53 6.85 -6.82 1.43
N ASN A 54 6.47 -7.24 2.64
CA ASN A 54 6.94 -8.49 3.24
C ASN A 54 5.88 -9.60 3.27
N GLY A 55 4.65 -9.33 2.85
CA GLY A 55 3.54 -10.29 2.93
C GLY A 55 3.10 -10.52 4.37
N HIS A 56 2.29 -11.56 4.63
CA HIS A 56 1.94 -11.88 6.01
C HIS A 56 3.22 -12.26 6.79
N PRO A 57 3.51 -11.61 7.92
CA PRO A 57 4.82 -11.68 8.58
C PRO A 57 5.20 -13.09 9.05
N VAL A 58 4.22 -13.97 9.22
CA VAL A 58 4.41 -15.38 9.62
C VAL A 58 4.24 -16.36 8.45
N HIS A 59 3.53 -15.95 7.40
CA HIS A 59 3.09 -16.81 6.30
C HIS A 59 3.27 -16.07 4.99
N PRO A 60 4.49 -15.91 4.47
CA PRO A 60 4.74 -15.13 3.25
C PRO A 60 3.97 -15.64 2.01
N GLU A 61 3.52 -16.90 2.04
CA GLU A 61 2.60 -17.52 1.06
C GLU A 61 1.15 -17.04 1.18
N LEU A 62 0.80 -16.32 2.24
CA LEU A 62 -0.47 -15.68 2.48
C LEU A 62 -0.22 -14.16 2.45
N GLY A 63 -0.81 -13.45 1.50
CA GLY A 63 -0.57 -12.02 1.35
C GLY A 63 -1.30 -11.47 0.14
N LEU A 64 -1.35 -10.14 0.04
CA LEU A 64 -2.08 -9.46 -1.03
C LEU A 64 -1.61 -9.89 -2.44
N TRP A 65 -0.36 -10.34 -2.54
CA TRP A 65 0.30 -10.75 -3.78
C TRP A 65 0.89 -12.16 -3.69
N ALA A 66 0.33 -13.04 -2.84
CA ALA A 66 0.74 -14.43 -2.79
C ALA A 66 0.68 -15.06 -4.20
N THR A 67 1.83 -15.51 -4.70
CA THR A 67 2.01 -16.22 -5.97
C THR A 67 2.64 -17.57 -5.71
#